data_AF-A0A368T5U5-F1
#
_entry.id   AF-A0A368T5U5-F1
#
_cell.length_a   1.000
_cell.length_b   1.000
_cell.length_c   1.000
_cell.angle_alpha   90.00
_cell.angle_beta   90.00
_cell.angle_gamma   90.00
#
_symmetry.space_group_name_H-M   'P 1'
#
loop_
_entity.id
_entity.type
_entity.pdbx_description
1 polymer ?
#
loop_
_entity_poly.entity_id
_entity_poly.type
_entity_poly.pdbx_seq_one_letter_code
_entity_poly.pdbx_strand_id
1 'polypeptide(L)'
;MTVNHTAEVSGRGQLERLIEVSTWDRAEILIVPHPTWNHPGLDGGFRMLRLPGVRTILYLETTAEGSVIVAPALIEEHASLLGDLRALALPPDPSRALIDEVRGECT
;
A
#
# COMPACT_ATOMS: atom_id res chain seq x y z
N MET A 1 9.28 24.83 -23.08
CA MET A 1 9.01 23.39 -22.91
C MET A 1 8.01 23.29 -21.78
N THR A 2 6.72 23.39 -22.12
CA THR A 2 5.64 23.53 -21.14
C THR A 2 5.33 22.15 -20.59
N VAL A 3 5.77 21.89 -19.36
CA VAL A 3 5.38 20.67 -18.64
C VAL A 3 3.94 20.91 -18.21
N ASN A 4 3.00 20.19 -18.83
CA ASN A 4 1.60 20.14 -18.39
C ASN A 4 1.56 19.48 -17.02
N HIS A 5 1.80 20.25 -15.97
CA HIS A 5 1.53 19.84 -14.60
C HIS A 5 0.08 20.19 -14.30
N THR A 6 -0.63 19.27 -13.64
CA THR A 6 -2.05 19.33 -13.23
C THR A 6 -3.07 18.90 -14.29
N ALA A 7 -3.05 17.62 -14.67
CA ALA A 7 -4.33 16.92 -14.65
C ALA A 7 -4.67 16.77 -13.16
N GLU A 8 -5.70 17.45 -12.68
CA GLU A 8 -6.21 17.26 -11.34
C GLU A 8 -6.43 15.77 -11.10
N VAL A 9 -5.65 15.20 -10.21
CA VAL A 9 -5.86 13.82 -9.77
C VAL A 9 -7.08 13.86 -8.86
N SER A 10 -8.27 13.83 -9.47
CA SER A 10 -9.54 13.66 -8.77
C SER A 10 -9.51 12.33 -8.01
N GLY A 11 -10.22 12.25 -6.87
CA GLY A 11 -10.34 11.01 -6.09
C GLY A 11 -10.77 9.83 -6.97
N ARG A 12 -11.64 10.09 -7.96
CA ARG A 12 -12.01 9.10 -8.98
C ARG A 12 -10.82 8.59 -9.79
N GLY A 13 -9.98 9.48 -10.30
CA GLY A 13 -8.80 9.13 -11.10
C GLY A 13 -7.76 8.33 -10.31
N GLN A 14 -7.65 8.57 -9.00
CA GLN A 14 -6.81 7.74 -8.12
C GLN A 14 -7.33 6.32 -8.02
N LEU A 15 -8.63 6.15 -7.80
CA LEU A 15 -9.25 4.83 -7.68
C LEU A 15 -9.20 4.07 -9.01
N GLU A 16 -9.37 4.74 -10.15
CA GLU A 16 -9.15 4.16 -11.49
C GLU A 16 -7.74 3.59 -11.64
N ARG A 17 -6.72 4.35 -11.18
CA ARG A 17 -5.34 3.89 -11.20
C ARG A 17 -5.12 2.67 -10.31
N LEU A 18 -5.75 2.61 -9.13
CA LEU A 18 -5.65 1.43 -8.26
C LEU A 18 -6.33 0.20 -8.88
N ILE A 19 -7.46 0.35 -9.56
CA ILE A 19 -8.11 -0.74 -10.29
C ILE A 19 -7.20 -1.25 -11.40
N GLU A 20 -6.55 -0.36 -12.16
CA GLU A 20 -5.58 -0.76 -13.18
C GLU A 20 -4.41 -1.53 -12.56
N VAL A 21 -3.77 -0.99 -11.52
CA VAL A 21 -2.61 -1.62 -10.87
C VAL A 21 -2.95 -2.98 -10.28
N SER A 22 -4.13 -3.14 -9.69
CA SER A 22 -4.55 -4.45 -9.17
C SER A 22 -4.66 -5.53 -10.25
N THR A 23 -4.71 -5.20 -11.55
CA THR A 23 -4.69 -6.21 -12.64
C THR A 23 -3.30 -6.74 -12.97
N TRP A 24 -2.22 -6.15 -12.44
CA TRP A 24 -0.86 -6.52 -12.83
C TRP A 24 -0.42 -7.83 -12.17
N ASP A 25 0.27 -8.70 -12.93
CA ASP A 25 0.77 -10.00 -12.45
C ASP A 25 1.72 -9.91 -11.24
N ARG A 26 2.30 -8.73 -10.98
CA ARG A 26 3.29 -8.50 -9.92
C ARG A 26 2.83 -7.48 -8.89
N ALA A 27 1.52 -7.19 -8.82
CA ALA A 27 0.95 -6.29 -7.85
C ALA A 27 -0.28 -6.91 -7.20
N GLU A 28 -0.42 -6.68 -5.90
CA GLU A 28 -1.60 -7.06 -5.13
C GLU A 28 -2.04 -5.83 -4.35
N ILE A 29 -3.33 -5.52 -4.41
CA ILE A 29 -3.94 -4.45 -3.61
C ILE A 29 -4.93 -5.10 -2.68
N LEU A 30 -4.72 -4.89 -1.39
CA LEU A 30 -5.57 -5.41 -0.32
C LEU A 30 -6.12 -4.23 0.49
N ILE A 31 -7.38 -4.30 0.88
CA ILE A 31 -8.03 -3.28 1.71
C ILE A 31 -8.36 -3.87 3.08
N VAL A 32 -7.90 -3.20 4.14
CA VAL A 32 -8.41 -3.44 5.49
C VAL A 32 -9.73 -2.69 5.65
N PRO A 33 -10.87 -3.37 5.88
CA PRO A 33 -12.15 -2.69 6.02
C PRO A 33 -12.19 -1.77 7.24
N HIS A 34 -12.85 -0.62 7.11
CA HIS A 34 -13.07 0.36 8.19
C HIS A 34 -13.55 -0.23 9.54
N PRO A 35 -14.47 -1.21 9.62
CA PRO A 35 -14.92 -1.74 10.91
C PRO A 35 -13.90 -2.62 11.65
N THR A 36 -12.66 -2.77 11.15
CA THR A 36 -11.60 -3.54 11.82
C THR A 36 -11.21 -2.89 13.15
N TRP A 37 -11.35 -3.62 14.25
CA TRP A 37 -11.24 -3.12 15.64
C TRP A 37 -9.84 -2.62 16.04
N ASN A 38 -8.80 -2.97 15.28
CA ASN A 38 -7.41 -2.54 15.54
C ASN A 38 -6.70 -2.39 14.19
N HIS A 39 -6.82 -1.23 13.55
CA HIS A 39 -6.21 -0.93 12.24
C HIS A 39 -4.68 -0.91 12.37
N PRO A 40 -3.98 -2.01 12.03
CA PRO A 40 -2.53 -2.03 12.14
C PRO A 40 -1.92 -1.12 11.06
N GLY A 41 -0.76 -0.55 11.32
CA GLY A 41 -0.05 0.25 10.31
C GLY A 41 -0.56 1.69 10.12
N LEU A 42 -1.40 2.21 11.04
CA LEU A 42 -1.74 3.63 11.07
C LEU A 42 -0.54 4.53 11.45
N ASP A 43 0.50 3.97 12.05
CA ASP A 43 1.74 4.69 12.40
C ASP A 43 2.57 5.10 11.16
N GLY A 44 2.19 4.63 9.97
CA GLY A 44 2.79 5.01 8.70
C GLY A 44 3.02 3.82 7.76
N GLY A 45 3.06 4.11 6.46
CA GLY A 45 3.42 3.13 5.45
C GLY A 45 4.90 2.76 5.53
N PHE A 46 5.21 1.49 5.24
CA PHE A 46 6.58 1.01 5.12
C PHE A 46 6.75 0.18 3.85
N ARG A 47 7.99 0.04 3.39
CA ARG A 47 8.37 -0.82 2.27
C ARG A 47 9.39 -1.83 2.73
N MET A 48 9.13 -3.10 2.46
CA MET A 48 10.08 -4.18 2.73
C MET A 48 10.65 -4.70 1.42
N LEU A 49 11.97 -4.61 1.26
CA LEU A 49 12.65 -5.03 0.04
C LEU A 49 13.51 -6.25 0.34
N ARG A 50 13.16 -7.38 -0.28
CA ARG A 50 13.98 -8.60 -0.26
C ARG A 50 14.95 -8.55 -1.43
N LEU A 51 16.21 -8.27 -1.16
CA LEU A 51 17.27 -8.19 -2.17
C LEU A 51 17.96 -9.56 -2.29
N PRO A 52 17.81 -10.29 -3.42
CA PRO A 52 18.44 -11.60 -3.61
C PRO A 52 19.96 -11.52 -3.42
N GLY A 53 20.53 -12.45 -2.65
CA GLY A 53 21.97 -12.51 -2.40
C GLY A 53 22.53 -11.45 -1.45
N VAL A 54 21.69 -10.57 -0.88
CA VAL A 54 22.12 -9.53 0.06
C VAL A 54 21.44 -9.73 1.41
N ARG A 55 20.32 -9.04 1.65
CA ARG A 55 19.52 -9.08 2.86
C ARG A 55 18.19 -8.41 2.60
N THR A 56 17.21 -8.66 3.47
CA THR A 56 16.00 -7.84 3.51
C THR A 56 16.34 -6.48 4.11
N ILE A 57 15.78 -5.41 3.56
CA ILE A 57 15.84 -4.06 4.13
C ILE A 57 14.43 -3.54 4.36
N LEU A 58 14.29 -2.70 5.37
CA LEU A 58 13.08 -1.94 5.64
C LEU A 58 13.33 -0.49 5.22
N TYR A 59 12.40 0.09 4.46
CA TYR A 59 12.42 1.49 4.08
C TYR A 59 11.21 2.18 4.68
N LEU A 60 11.46 3.19 5.51
CA LEU A 60 10.45 4.05 6.12
C LEU A 60 10.53 5.43 5.48
N GLU A 61 9.37 6.00 5.18
CA GLU A 61 9.28 7.33 4.60
C GLU A 61 8.50 8.21 5.59
N THR A 62 9.15 9.27 6.05
CA THR A 62 8.52 10.32 6.85
C THR A 62 8.24 11.53 5.97
N THR A 63 7.58 12.55 6.53
CA THR A 63 7.38 13.82 5.81
C THR A 63 8.68 14.57 5.54
N ALA A 64 9.75 14.31 6.31
CA ALA A 64 11.02 15.03 6.22
C ALA A 64 12.07 14.25 5.43
N GLU A 65 12.14 12.93 5.61
CA GLU A 65 13.20 12.09 5.03
C GLU A 65 12.79 10.62 4.88
N GLY A 66 13.53 9.90 4.04
CA GLY A 66 13.48 8.45 3.92
C GLY A 66 14.65 7.78 4.65
N SER A 67 14.40 6.67 5.33
CA SER A 67 15.40 5.92 6.10
C SER A 67 15.47 4.46 5.66
N VAL A 68 16.71 3.97 5.46
CA VAL A 68 16.99 2.56 5.16
C VAL A 68 17.45 1.86 6.42
N ILE A 69 16.65 0.91 6.88
CA ILE A 69 16.88 0.14 8.10
C ILE A 69 17.38 -1.26 7.75
N VAL A 70 18.50 -1.61 8.37
CA VAL A 70 19.16 -2.92 8.28
C VAL A 70 19.32 -3.51 9.67
N ALA A 71 18.20 -3.70 10.36
CA ALA A 71 18.16 -4.26 11.70
C ALA A 71 17.26 -5.49 11.69
N PRO A 72 17.78 -6.72 11.87
CA PRO A 72 17.00 -7.94 11.77
C PRO A 72 15.75 -7.96 12.64
N ALA A 73 15.85 -7.49 13.90
CA ALA A 73 14.73 -7.43 14.82
C ALA A 73 13.59 -6.53 14.30
N LEU A 74 13.91 -5.32 13.81
CA LEU A 74 12.91 -4.40 13.26
C LEU A 74 12.31 -4.95 11.95
N ILE A 75 13.10 -5.64 11.13
CA ILE A 75 12.61 -6.28 9.89
C ILE A 75 11.60 -7.39 10.23
N GLU A 76 11.88 -8.21 11.25
CA GLU A 76 11.00 -9.28 11.70
C GLU A 76 9.70 -8.75 12.28
N GLU A 77 9.77 -7.70 13.11
CA GLU A 77 8.60 -6.99 13.64
C GLU A 77 7.68 -6.48 12.51
N HIS A 78 8.25 -5.81 11.49
CA HIS A 78 7.46 -5.30 10.36
C HIS A 78 6.97 -6.43 9.44
N ALA A 79 7.64 -7.58 9.40
CA ALA A 79 7.15 -8.76 8.70
C ALA A 79 5.93 -9.37 9.40
N SER A 80 5.92 -9.39 10.74
CA SER A 80 4.74 -9.76 11.52
C SER A 80 3.59 -8.78 11.26
N LEU A 81 3.86 -7.48 11.33
CA LEU A 81 2.86 -6.44 11.06
C LEU A 81 2.24 -6.56 9.65
N LEU A 82 3.07 -6.84 8.63
CA LEU A 82 2.56 -7.11 7.28
C LEU A 82 1.69 -8.36 7.23
N GLY A 83 2.03 -9.39 8.01
CA GLY A 83 1.21 -10.59 8.17
C GLY A 83 -0.17 -10.28 8.77
N ASP A 84 -0.20 -9.50 9.85
CA ASP A 84 -1.45 -9.09 10.51
C ASP A 84 -2.32 -8.24 9.56
N LEU A 85 -1.71 -7.29 8.86
CA LEU A 85 -2.39 -6.48 7.83
C LEU A 85 -3.05 -7.36 6.76
N ARG A 86 -2.33 -8.36 6.26
CA ARG A 86 -2.86 -9.31 5.27
C ARG A 86 -3.98 -10.19 5.82
N ALA A 87 -3.89 -10.59 7.08
CA ALA A 87 -4.90 -11.42 7.74
C ALA A 87 -6.23 -10.66 7.95
N LEU A 88 -6.16 -9.35 8.16
CA LEU A 88 -7.33 -8.49 8.37
C LEU A 88 -7.89 -7.90 7.07
N ALA A 89 -7.07 -7.85 6.01
CA ALA A 89 -7.49 -7.31 4.73
C ALA A 89 -8.40 -8.26 3.95
N LEU A 90 -9.27 -7.66 3.13
CA LEU A 90 -9.99 -8.38 2.09
C LEU A 90 -9.00 -9.01 1.11
N PRO A 91 -9.29 -10.22 0.57
CA PRO A 91 -8.52 -10.79 -0.54
C PRO A 91 -8.53 -9.88 -1.79
N PRO A 92 -7.71 -10.18 -2.83
CA PRO A 92 -7.55 -9.30 -3.98
C PRO A 92 -8.84 -8.96 -4.73
N ASP A 93 -9.68 -9.96 -5.01
CA ASP A 93 -10.92 -9.73 -5.78
C ASP A 93 -11.95 -8.91 -4.99
N PRO A 94 -12.27 -9.21 -3.73
CA PRO A 94 -13.14 -8.35 -2.93
C PRO A 94 -12.56 -6.95 -2.67
N SER A 95 -11.23 -6.82 -2.54
CA SER A 95 -10.58 -5.51 -2.46
C SER A 95 -10.81 -4.70 -3.73
N ARG A 96 -10.62 -5.29 -4.90
CA ARG A 96 -10.87 -4.62 -6.18
C ARG A 96 -12.34 -4.22 -6.34
N ALA A 97 -13.26 -5.09 -5.94
CA ALA A 97 -14.70 -4.80 -5.99
C ALA A 97 -15.05 -3.58 -5.13
N LEU A 98 -14.48 -3.49 -3.92
CA LEU A 98 -14.68 -2.33 -3.04
C LEU A 98 -14.10 -1.04 -3.64
N ILE A 99 -12.92 -1.09 -4.28
CA ILE A 99 -12.35 0.08 -4.98
C ILE A 99 -13.28 0.54 -6.11
N ASP A 100 -13.85 -0.42 -6.85
CA ASP A 100 -14.74 -0.12 -7.97
C ASP A 100 -16.08 0.50 -7.51
N GLU A 101 -16.63 -0.01 -6.41
CA GLU A 101 -17.82 0.55 -5.75
C GLU A 101 -17.59 2.03 -5.37
N VAL A 102 -16.54 2.31 -4.58
CA VAL A 102 -16.24 3.68 -4.12
C VAL A 102 -15.89 4.61 -5.28
N ARG A 103 -15.25 4.09 -6.35
CA ARG A 103 -15.01 4.86 -7.57
C ARG A 103 -16.32 5.34 -8.22
N GLY A 104 -17.36 4.51 -8.19
CA GLY A 104 -18.69 4.85 -8.70
C GLY A 104 -19.34 6.02 -7.95
N GLU A 105 -19.03 6.17 -6.67
CA GLU A 105 -19.54 7.23 -5.80
C GLU A 105 -18.79 8.56 -5.95
N CYS A 106 -17.54 8.52 -6.40
CA CYS A 106 -16.73 9.69 -6.70
C CYS A 106 -17.16 10.31 -8.05
N THR A 107 -18.09 11.28 -8.00
CA THR A 107 -18.51 12.13 -9.12
C THR A 107 -17.47 13.16 -9.51
#